data_AF-A0A068TSF0-F1
#
_entry.id   AF-A0A068TSF0-F1
#
_cell.length_a   1.000
_cell.length_b   1.000
_cell.length_c   1.000
_cell.angle_alpha   90.00
_cell.angle_beta   90.00
_cell.angle_gamma   90.00
#
_symmetry.space_group_name_H-M   'P 1'
#
loop_
_entity.id
_entity.type
_entity.pdbx_description
1 polymer ?
#
loop_
_entity_poly.entity_id
_entity_poly.type
_entity_poly.pdbx_seq_one_letter_code
_entity_poly.pdbx_strand_id
1 'polypeptide(L)'
;MQIGFRYLSVVEDFFTSFMLQCKGWTSVYINPPKPSFLGSATTNLSDYLVQHTRWYTGLVDIVLSKYSPLIYGAPRMSSILQCMYISHIAYYFLNFFPLWCLAIIPQLCLLQGIPLYPEISNPFFLVFVFVFLSSNLKDIQEVLADGFSIRPWIYDQRMWMIRHI
;
A
#
# COMPACT_ATOMS: atom_id res chain seq x y z
N MET A 1 -27.27 12.62 -14.12
CA MET A 1 -26.33 13.17 -13.11
C MET A 1 -26.33 12.21 -11.93
N GLN A 2 -25.24 11.51 -11.62
CA GLN A 2 -25.16 10.70 -10.40
C GLN A 2 -24.66 11.59 -9.26
N ILE A 3 -25.52 11.86 -8.28
CA ILE A 3 -25.28 12.74 -7.13
C ILE A 3 -25.25 11.86 -5.87
N GLY A 4 -24.33 12.14 -4.95
CA GLY A 4 -24.16 11.36 -3.70
C GLY A 4 -23.07 10.28 -3.76
N PHE A 5 -23.10 9.39 -2.76
CA PHE A 5 -22.17 8.28 -2.60
C PHE A 5 -22.20 7.30 -3.76
N ARG A 6 -21.08 6.63 -3.98
CA ARG A 6 -20.85 5.72 -5.10
C ARG A 6 -20.81 4.26 -4.62
N TYR A 7 -21.91 3.53 -4.80
CA TYR A 7 -22.10 2.18 -4.27
C TYR A 7 -21.62 1.04 -5.19
N LEU A 8 -20.69 1.30 -6.12
CA LEU A 8 -20.19 0.24 -7.02
C LEU A 8 -19.15 -0.67 -6.37
N SER A 9 -18.65 -0.32 -5.18
CA SER A 9 -17.62 -1.04 -4.45
C SER A 9 -17.91 -0.95 -2.96
N VAL A 10 -17.44 -1.94 -2.20
CA VAL A 10 -17.50 -1.96 -0.73
C VAL A 10 -16.57 -0.95 -0.05
N VAL A 11 -15.74 -0.25 -0.84
CA VAL A 11 -14.99 0.96 -0.44
C VAL A 11 -15.57 2.19 -1.13
N GLU A 12 -16.86 2.46 -0.85
CA GLU A 12 -17.60 3.57 -1.46
C GLU A 12 -17.00 4.94 -1.14
N ASP A 13 -16.34 5.06 0.02
CA ASP A 13 -15.64 6.24 0.49
C ASP A 13 -14.45 6.62 -0.42
N PHE A 14 -13.58 5.65 -0.69
CA PHE A 14 -12.47 5.77 -1.63
C PHE A 14 -13.00 6.07 -3.03
N PHE A 15 -13.99 5.30 -3.49
CA PHE A 15 -14.51 5.46 -4.85
C PHE A 15 -15.19 6.82 -5.07
N THR A 16 -15.96 7.29 -4.08
CA THR A 16 -16.60 8.61 -4.13
C THR A 16 -15.55 9.72 -4.19
N SER A 17 -14.51 9.64 -3.37
CA SER A 17 -13.41 10.61 -3.33
C SER A 17 -12.65 10.67 -4.66
N PHE A 18 -12.30 9.51 -5.22
CA PHE A 18 -11.68 9.39 -6.54
C PHE A 18 -12.53 10.04 -7.64
N MET A 19 -13.83 9.80 -7.64
CA MET A 19 -14.75 10.37 -8.63
C MET A 19 -14.93 11.88 -8.49
N LEU A 20 -14.83 12.43 -7.28
CA LEU A 20 -14.83 13.88 -7.05
C LEU A 20 -13.54 14.50 -7.58
N GLN A 21 -12.39 13.89 -7.33
CA GLN A 21 -11.11 14.38 -7.84
C GLN A 21 -11.05 14.33 -9.38
N CYS A 22 -11.63 13.31 -10.02
CA CYS A 22 -11.84 13.25 -11.47
C CYS A 22 -12.74 14.38 -12.03
N LYS A 23 -13.50 15.06 -11.17
CA LYS A 23 -14.35 16.21 -11.54
C LYS A 23 -13.69 17.56 -11.21
N GLY A 24 -12.40 17.54 -10.84
CA GLY A 24 -11.64 18.76 -10.53
C GLY A 24 -11.76 19.24 -9.08
N TRP A 25 -12.36 18.45 -8.18
CA TRP A 25 -12.38 18.80 -6.75
C TRP A 25 -11.01 18.60 -6.12
N THR A 26 -10.63 19.52 -5.23
CA THR A 26 -9.40 19.45 -4.44
C THR A 26 -9.71 19.09 -2.99
N SER A 27 -8.88 18.23 -2.41
CA SER A 27 -8.96 17.82 -1.01
C SER A 27 -7.85 18.50 -0.20
N VAL A 28 -8.13 18.81 1.08
CA VAL A 28 -7.15 19.38 2.01
C VAL A 28 -7.03 18.46 3.22
N TYR A 29 -5.79 18.15 3.61
CA TYR A 29 -5.48 17.40 4.82
C TYR A 29 -4.97 18.36 5.90
N ILE A 30 -5.52 18.26 7.11
CA ILE A 30 -5.15 19.09 8.26
C ILE A 30 -4.83 18.15 9.42
N ASN A 31 -3.62 18.28 9.98
CA ASN A 31 -3.15 17.48 11.11
C ASN A 31 -2.93 18.38 12.35
N PRO A 32 -3.97 18.66 13.15
CA PRO A 32 -3.83 19.46 14.35
C PRO A 32 -3.05 18.70 15.45
N PRO A 33 -2.30 19.38 16.34
CA PRO A 33 -1.51 18.72 17.40
C PRO A 33 -2.35 17.85 18.37
N LYS A 34 -3.63 18.19 18.54
CA LYS A 34 -4.58 17.41 19.32
C LYS A 34 -5.55 16.70 18.36
N PRO A 35 -5.75 15.38 18.48
CA PRO A 35 -6.68 14.66 17.63
C PRO A 35 -8.10 15.23 17.82
N SER A 36 -8.68 15.76 16.73
CA SER A 36 -10.05 16.26 16.73
C SER A 36 -11.08 15.13 16.65
N PHE A 37 -10.67 13.97 16.14
CA PHE A 37 -11.48 12.77 16.03
C PHE A 37 -10.75 11.60 16.70
N LEU A 38 -11.45 10.87 17.57
CA LEU A 38 -10.95 9.67 18.23
C LEU A 38 -11.89 8.51 17.94
N GLY A 39 -11.33 7.38 17.49
CA GLY A 39 -12.07 6.15 17.22
C GLY A 39 -11.54 4.98 18.05
N SER A 40 -12.33 3.92 18.14
CA SER A 40 -11.88 2.65 18.69
C SER A 40 -11.33 1.77 17.57
N ALA A 41 -10.10 1.31 17.70
CA ALA A 41 -9.48 0.39 16.74
C ALA A 41 -9.81 -1.06 17.08
N THR A 42 -9.67 -1.95 16.09
CA THR A 42 -9.81 -3.39 16.29
C THR A 42 -8.80 -3.90 17.31
N THR A 43 -9.26 -4.63 18.32
CA THR A 43 -8.40 -5.20 19.38
C THR A 43 -7.99 -6.65 19.10
N ASN A 44 -8.60 -7.29 18.11
CA ASN A 44 -8.29 -8.66 17.72
C ASN A 44 -7.84 -8.74 16.25
N LEU A 45 -7.08 -9.79 15.93
CA LEU A 45 -6.51 -10.00 14.60
C LEU A 45 -7.57 -10.41 13.56
N SER A 46 -8.61 -11.14 13.98
CA SER A 46 -9.65 -11.64 13.07
C SER A 46 -10.41 -10.49 12.42
N ASP A 47 -10.91 -9.54 13.21
CA ASP A 47 -11.64 -8.38 12.74
C ASP A 47 -10.76 -7.48 11.86
N TYR A 48 -9.48 -7.35 12.24
CA TYR A 48 -8.49 -6.62 11.46
C TYR A 48 -8.30 -7.22 10.06
N LEU A 49 -8.20 -8.56 9.96
CA LEU A 49 -8.07 -9.26 8.70
C LEU A 49 -9.35 -9.15 7.86
N VAL A 50 -10.52 -9.33 8.46
CA VAL A 50 -11.82 -9.14 7.77
C VAL A 50 -11.93 -7.72 7.19
N GLN A 51 -11.51 -6.70 7.95
CA GLN A 51 -11.50 -5.32 7.48
C GLN A 51 -10.55 -5.14 6.28
N HIS A 52 -9.35 -5.71 6.33
CA HIS A 52 -8.40 -5.67 5.22
C HIS A 52 -8.91 -6.40 3.99
N THR A 53 -9.51 -7.58 4.15
CA THR A 53 -10.13 -8.32 3.05
C THR A 53 -11.18 -7.45 2.36
N ARG A 54 -12.05 -6.76 3.12
CA ARG A 54 -13.04 -5.83 2.56
C ARG A 54 -12.39 -4.72 1.74
N TRP A 55 -11.32 -4.11 2.26
CA TRP A 55 -10.58 -3.07 1.53
C TRP A 55 -10.01 -3.61 0.21
N TYR A 56 -9.28 -4.73 0.26
CA TYR A 56 -8.70 -5.33 -0.93
C TYR A 56 -9.76 -5.71 -1.96
N THR A 57 -10.85 -6.36 -1.55
CA THR A 57 -11.95 -6.73 -2.48
C THR A 57 -12.54 -5.50 -3.15
N GLY A 58 -12.80 -4.43 -2.38
CA GLY A 58 -13.38 -3.22 -2.92
C GLY A 58 -12.44 -2.47 -3.88
N LEU A 59 -11.14 -2.45 -3.59
CA LEU A 59 -10.15 -1.83 -4.47
C LEU A 59 -9.98 -2.63 -5.76
N VAL A 60 -9.99 -3.96 -5.68
CA VAL A 60 -9.97 -4.85 -6.85
C VAL A 60 -11.19 -4.60 -7.75
N ASP A 61 -12.39 -4.49 -7.18
CA ASP A 61 -13.60 -4.17 -7.93
C ASP A 61 -13.45 -2.87 -8.73
N ILE A 62 -12.86 -1.83 -8.12
CA ILE A 62 -12.63 -0.54 -8.79
C ILE A 62 -11.59 -0.68 -9.89
N VAL A 63 -10.46 -1.32 -9.60
CA VAL A 63 -9.34 -1.49 -10.55
C VAL A 63 -9.73 -2.33 -11.77
N LEU A 64 -10.53 -3.37 -11.59
CA LEU A 64 -11.02 -4.22 -12.68
C LEU A 64 -12.22 -3.62 -13.42
N SER A 65 -12.84 -2.56 -12.88
CA SER A 65 -13.91 -1.84 -13.55
C SER A 65 -13.38 -0.83 -14.59
N LYS A 66 -14.31 -0.25 -15.36
CA LYS A 66 -14.04 0.91 -16.24
C LYS A 66 -13.54 2.15 -15.50
N TYR A 67 -13.59 2.17 -14.17
CA TYR A 67 -13.17 3.28 -13.32
C TYR A 67 -11.76 3.11 -12.73
N SER A 68 -10.95 2.18 -13.27
CA SER A 68 -9.53 2.05 -12.92
C SER A 68 -8.83 3.42 -12.87
N PRO A 69 -8.12 3.79 -11.78
CA PRO A 69 -7.48 5.10 -11.66
C PRO A 69 -6.49 5.43 -12.79
N LEU A 70 -5.72 4.45 -13.26
CA LEU A 70 -4.74 4.66 -14.34
C LEU A 70 -5.40 4.86 -15.71
N ILE A 71 -6.60 4.30 -15.94
CA ILE A 71 -7.30 4.38 -17.23
C ILE A 71 -8.31 5.54 -17.21
N TYR A 72 -9.16 5.60 -16.20
CA TYR A 72 -10.22 6.58 -16.06
C TYR A 72 -9.73 7.88 -15.44
N GLY A 73 -8.88 7.82 -14.42
CA GLY A 73 -8.39 8.97 -13.66
C GLY A 73 -7.34 9.78 -14.40
N ALA A 74 -6.36 9.11 -15.02
CA ALA A 74 -5.22 9.77 -15.68
C ALA A 74 -5.59 10.91 -16.65
N PRO A 75 -6.57 10.77 -17.57
CA PRO A 75 -6.95 11.88 -18.45
C PRO A 75 -7.90 12.92 -17.81
N ARG A 76 -8.39 12.69 -16.58
CA ARG A 76 -9.44 13.51 -15.93
C ARG A 76 -8.95 14.26 -14.70
N MET A 77 -7.78 13.91 -14.18
CA MET A 77 -7.18 14.58 -13.04
C MET A 77 -6.20 15.65 -13.49
N SER A 78 -6.22 16.80 -12.81
CA SER A 78 -5.32 17.93 -13.10
C SER A 78 -3.88 17.69 -12.62
N SER A 79 -3.68 16.80 -11.64
CA SER A 79 -2.38 16.49 -11.06
C SER A 79 -1.97 15.04 -11.32
N ILE A 80 -0.84 14.86 -12.01
CA ILE A 80 -0.23 13.54 -12.24
C ILE A 80 0.14 12.89 -10.91
N LEU A 81 0.71 13.66 -9.97
CA LEU A 81 1.08 13.17 -8.65
C LEU A 81 -0.14 12.62 -7.90
N GLN A 82 -1.26 13.33 -7.95
CA GLN A 82 -2.50 12.89 -7.33
C GLN A 82 -3.04 11.60 -7.98
N CYS A 83 -3.01 11.52 -9.32
CA CYS A 83 -3.39 10.31 -10.02
C CYS A 83 -2.50 9.12 -9.63
N MET A 84 -1.18 9.32 -9.52
CA MET A 84 -0.23 8.29 -9.12
C MET A 84 -0.46 7.83 -7.68
N TYR A 85 -0.72 8.76 -6.76
CA TYR A 85 -1.01 8.44 -5.37
C TYR A 85 -2.29 7.60 -5.22
N ILE A 86 -3.38 8.00 -5.88
CA ILE A 86 -4.64 7.23 -5.83
C ILE A 86 -4.47 5.88 -6.50
N SER A 87 -3.72 5.83 -7.60
CA SER A 87 -3.40 4.58 -8.27
C SER A 87 -2.61 3.67 -7.33
N HIS A 88 -1.59 4.18 -6.64
CA HIS A 88 -0.83 3.40 -5.66
C HIS A 88 -1.73 2.76 -4.59
N ILE A 89 -2.71 3.51 -4.06
CA ILE A 89 -3.69 2.98 -3.11
C ILE A 89 -4.60 1.93 -3.77
N ALA A 90 -5.14 2.20 -4.97
CA ALA A 90 -6.04 1.27 -5.65
C ALA A 90 -5.37 -0.07 -6.02
N TYR A 91 -4.10 -0.01 -6.40
CA TYR A 91 -3.31 -1.18 -6.77
C TYR A 91 -2.58 -1.82 -5.58
N TYR A 92 -2.89 -1.41 -4.34
CA TYR A 92 -2.23 -1.89 -3.13
C TYR A 92 -2.34 -3.42 -2.96
N PHE A 93 -3.39 -4.05 -3.51
CA PHE A 93 -3.53 -5.50 -3.50
C PHE A 93 -2.38 -6.22 -4.22
N LEU A 94 -1.75 -5.61 -5.25
CA LEU A 94 -0.65 -6.24 -5.99
C LEU A 94 0.60 -6.53 -5.15
N ASN A 95 0.71 -5.97 -3.94
CA ASN A 95 1.79 -6.27 -3.01
C ASN A 95 1.82 -7.74 -2.55
N PHE A 96 0.74 -8.52 -2.75
CA PHE A 96 0.79 -9.97 -2.51
C PHE A 96 1.83 -10.65 -3.42
N PHE A 97 1.96 -10.22 -4.68
CA PHE A 97 2.80 -10.88 -5.67
C PHE A 97 4.28 -10.96 -5.27
N PRO A 98 4.98 -9.85 -4.94
CA PRO A 98 6.37 -9.93 -4.50
C PRO A 98 6.53 -10.73 -3.19
N LEU A 99 5.55 -10.68 -2.28
CA LEU A 99 5.62 -11.46 -1.04
C LEU A 99 5.57 -12.96 -1.31
N TRP A 100 4.66 -13.41 -2.17
CA TRP A 100 4.55 -14.81 -2.58
C TRP A 100 5.80 -15.28 -3.33
N CYS A 101 6.39 -14.42 -4.18
CA CYS A 101 7.69 -14.69 -4.79
C CYS A 101 8.79 -14.92 -3.73
N LEU A 102 8.87 -14.06 -2.72
CA LEU A 102 9.83 -14.19 -1.61
C LEU A 102 9.53 -15.38 -0.69
N ALA A 103 8.28 -15.85 -0.63
CA ALA A 103 7.86 -16.98 0.19
C ALA A 103 8.04 -18.35 -0.49
N ILE A 104 8.24 -18.38 -1.82
CA ILE A 104 8.36 -19.62 -2.59
C ILE A 104 9.74 -19.77 -3.23
N ILE A 105 10.24 -18.72 -3.90
CA ILE A 105 11.46 -18.81 -4.72
C ILE A 105 12.69 -19.19 -3.86
N PRO A 106 12.97 -18.52 -2.72
CA PRO A 106 14.12 -18.88 -1.89
C PRO A 106 14.09 -20.33 -1.39
N GLN A 107 12.91 -20.86 -1.07
CA GLN A 107 12.69 -22.21 -0.56
C GLN A 107 12.98 -23.24 -1.66
N LEU A 108 12.49 -23.00 -2.89
CA LEU A 108 12.78 -23.86 -4.04
C LEU A 108 14.27 -23.82 -4.41
N CYS A 109 14.88 -22.63 -4.45
CA CYS A 109 16.30 -22.48 -4.70
C CYS A 109 17.15 -23.20 -3.65
N LEU A 110 16.77 -23.11 -2.36
CA LEU A 110 17.45 -23.81 -1.27
C LEU A 110 17.39 -25.33 -1.44
N LEU A 111 16.24 -25.87 -1.83
CA LEU A 111 16.09 -27.32 -2.08
C LEU A 111 16.91 -27.81 -3.27
N GLN A 112 17.09 -26.97 -4.30
CA GLN A 112 17.86 -27.29 -5.50
C GLN A 112 19.35 -26.95 -5.39
N GLY A 113 19.77 -26.31 -4.28
CA GLY A 113 21.15 -25.82 -4.12
C GLY A 113 21.52 -24.68 -5.07
N ILE A 114 20.54 -23.94 -5.58
CA ILE A 114 20.77 -22.82 -6.51
C ILE A 114 20.99 -21.54 -5.68
N PRO A 115 22.13 -20.85 -5.82
CA PRO A 115 22.37 -19.58 -5.13
C PRO A 115 21.47 -18.49 -5.74
N LEU A 116 20.59 -17.91 -4.92
CA LEU A 116 19.66 -16.84 -5.35
C LEU A 116 20.34 -15.46 -5.42
N TYR A 117 21.30 -15.21 -4.52
CA TYR A 117 21.98 -13.92 -4.39
C TYR A 117 23.39 -13.97 -4.97
N PRO A 118 23.91 -12.83 -5.47
CA PRO A 118 25.28 -12.75 -5.96
C PRO A 118 26.29 -13.03 -4.84
N GLU A 119 27.41 -13.64 -5.21
CA GLU A 119 28.56 -13.81 -4.31
C GLU A 119 29.15 -12.45 -3.89
N ILE A 120 29.78 -12.40 -2.71
CA ILE A 120 30.41 -11.19 -2.17
C ILE A 120 31.52 -10.65 -3.10
N SER A 121 32.17 -11.54 -3.85
CA SER A 121 33.18 -11.22 -4.87
C SER A 121 32.60 -10.44 -6.05
N ASN A 122 31.29 -10.54 -6.29
CA ASN A 122 30.62 -9.92 -7.42
C ASN A 122 30.29 -8.45 -7.11
N PRO A 123 30.67 -7.48 -7.98
CA PRO A 123 30.33 -6.07 -7.77
C PRO A 123 28.82 -5.80 -7.63
N PHE A 124 27.95 -6.63 -8.22
CA PHE A 124 26.50 -6.52 -8.08
C PHE A 124 25.99 -6.80 -6.65
N PHE A 125 26.77 -7.48 -5.80
CA PHE A 125 26.43 -7.67 -4.39
C PHE A 125 26.27 -6.33 -3.66
N LEU A 126 27.13 -5.35 -3.95
CA LEU A 126 27.04 -4.02 -3.35
C LEU A 126 25.74 -3.30 -3.72
N VAL A 127 25.27 -3.47 -4.96
CA VAL A 127 24.00 -2.89 -5.41
C VAL A 127 22.84 -3.50 -4.61
N PHE A 128 22.85 -4.82 -4.41
CA PHE A 128 21.83 -5.51 -3.62
C PHE A 128 21.80 -5.02 -2.16
N VAL A 129 22.96 -4.96 -1.51
CA VAL A 129 23.10 -4.46 -0.14
C VAL A 129 22.65 -3.00 -0.04
N PHE A 130 23.02 -2.16 -1.00
CA PHE A 130 22.62 -0.76 -1.02
C PHE A 130 21.09 -0.60 -1.10
N VAL A 131 20.42 -1.31 -2.01
CA VAL A 131 18.96 -1.25 -2.16
C VAL A 131 18.26 -1.77 -0.91
N PHE A 132 18.74 -2.88 -0.34
CA PHE A 132 18.17 -3.43 0.90
C PHE A 132 18.32 -2.47 2.09
N LEU A 133 19.50 -1.90 2.30
CA LEU A 133 19.73 -0.99 3.43
C LEU A 133 18.99 0.34 3.23
N SER A 134 19.03 0.92 2.04
CA SER A 134 18.40 2.22 1.77
C SER A 134 16.88 2.19 1.92
N SER A 135 16.21 1.11 1.48
CA SER A 135 14.76 0.94 1.67
C SER A 135 14.38 0.87 3.15
N ASN A 136 15.03 -0.01 3.93
CA ASN A 136 14.76 -0.14 5.37
C ASN A 136 15.11 1.14 6.14
N LEU A 137 16.21 1.81 5.80
CA LEU A 137 16.60 3.06 6.44
C LEU A 137 15.60 4.19 6.15
N LYS A 138 15.03 4.24 4.94
CA LYS A 138 14.02 5.23 4.59
C LYS A 138 12.76 5.08 5.45
N ASP A 139 12.27 3.84 5.61
CA ASP A 139 11.10 3.55 6.43
C ASP A 139 11.35 3.91 7.91
N ILE A 140 12.53 3.55 8.44
CA ILE A 140 12.90 3.90 9.82
C ILE A 140 13.00 5.43 9.98
N GLN A 141 13.59 6.13 9.00
CA GLN A 141 13.70 7.58 9.02
C GLN A 141 12.32 8.25 9.09
N GLU A 142 11.32 7.74 8.36
CA GLU A 142 9.95 8.27 8.40
C GLU A 142 9.32 8.11 9.77
N VAL A 143 9.42 6.92 10.36
CA VAL A 143 8.87 6.65 11.71
C VAL A 143 9.53 7.54 12.77
N LEU A 144 10.85 7.78 12.67
CA LEU A 144 11.56 8.67 13.59
C LEU A 144 11.23 10.16 13.35
N ALA A 145 11.00 10.57 12.10
CA ALA A 145 10.62 11.94 11.75
C ALA A 145 9.25 12.33 12.33
N ASP A 146 8.34 11.35 12.44
CA ASP A 146 7.04 11.51 13.10
C ASP A 146 7.13 11.50 14.64
N GLY A 147 8.34 11.38 15.21
CA GLY A 147 8.58 11.40 16.65
C GLY A 147 8.30 10.08 17.36
N PHE A 148 8.08 8.98 16.62
CA PHE A 148 7.87 7.66 17.19
C PHE A 148 9.19 6.94 17.49
N SER A 149 9.12 5.91 18.33
CA SER A 149 10.24 4.98 18.54
C SER A 149 10.35 3.95 17.40
N ILE A 150 11.38 3.10 17.42
CA ILE A 150 11.57 2.02 16.42
C ILE A 150 10.52 0.90 16.57
N ARG A 151 9.86 0.78 17.73
CA ARG A 151 8.91 -0.33 17.98
C ARG A 151 7.74 -0.36 16.97
N PRO A 152 7.04 0.77 16.69
CA PRO A 152 6.06 0.85 15.61
C PRO A 152 6.51 0.29 14.26
N TRP A 153 7.75 0.59 13.83
CA TRP A 153 8.29 0.07 12.58
C TRP A 153 8.33 -1.48 12.59
N ILE A 154 8.80 -2.09 13.68
CA ILE A 154 8.84 -3.56 13.82
C ILE A 154 7.42 -4.16 13.74
N TYR A 155 6.44 -3.51 14.38
CA TYR A 155 5.05 -3.98 14.31
C TYR A 155 4.46 -3.83 12.92
N ASP A 156 4.75 -2.74 12.23
CA ASP A 156 4.24 -2.53 10.87
C ASP A 156 4.84 -3.54 9.88
N GLN A 157 6.14 -3.83 9.95
CA GLN A 157 6.77 -4.87 9.11
C GLN A 157 6.09 -6.25 9.31
N ARG A 158 5.79 -6.62 10.56
CA ARG A 158 5.08 -7.86 10.88
C ARG A 158 3.65 -7.88 10.33
N MET A 159 2.91 -6.80 10.56
CA MET A 159 1.54 -6.69 10.09
C MET A 159 1.48 -6.62 8.57
N TRP A 160 2.45 -5.98 7.92
CA TRP A 160 2.58 -5.95 6.47
C TRP A 160 2.67 -7.35 5.89
N MET A 161 3.49 -8.24 6.46
CA MET A 161 3.53 -9.65 6.02
C MET A 161 2.17 -10.34 6.25
N ILE A 162 1.58 -10.20 7.43
CA ILE A 162 0.31 -10.87 7.79
C ILE A 162 -0.86 -10.45 6.88
N ARG A 163 -0.90 -9.18 6.46
CA ARG A 163 -1.98 -8.65 5.60
C ARG A 163 -1.97 -9.17 4.16
N HIS A 164 -0.81 -9.58 3.65
CA HIS A 164 -0.59 -9.89 2.24
C HIS A 164 -0.32 -11.37 1.96
N ILE A 165 -0.34 -12.22 3.00
CA ILE A 165 -0.37 -13.69 2.90
C ILE A 165 -1.80 -14.12 2.60
#